data_AF-A0ABD5VFJ5-F1
#
_entry.id   AF-A0ABD5VFJ5-F1
#
_cell.length_a   1.000
_cell.length_b   1.000
_cell.length_c   1.000
_cell.angle_alpha   90.00
_cell.angle_beta   90.00
_cell.angle_gamma   90.00
#
_symmetry.space_group_name_H-M   'P 1'
#
loop_
_entity.id
_entity.type
_entity.pdbx_description
1 polymer ?
#
loop_
_entity_poly.entity_id
_entity_poly.type
_entity_poly.pdbx_seq_one_letter_code
_entity_poly.pdbx_strand_id
1 'polypeptide(L)'
;MQLPSIDEFLELRRLLCVLAAVLFVGALAFPMWTIEVHAVQYPNTVLRVELFAYPHVAGDYVEMARLNKYIGFYYPDPVLVEPNFEVHENAVRVPEWSLGPVAFVGCALAGVFVAVAPTERKLRAGLLAQVVGTVGVFGAMVADIQYRLYQVGHSLDPNAPVMGVDGFTPPLFGQYSVANITSYSRFGLGAYLSMVAIAVLVLAYRYRDSTATPRDLVVAAGTARPVLGTLKLLPVVDYPPEAPGSDSSADGRAPGSGDEPVAVDGFGDGEDPERVERPTGRRPRDADGAPGRDRGGRGGVGGD
;
A
#
# COMPACT_ATOMS: atom_id res chain seq x y z
N MET A 1 -20.44 6.45 14.79
CA MET A 1 -19.02 6.02 14.83
C MET A 1 -18.27 7.05 15.65
N GLN A 2 -17.56 6.65 16.70
CA GLN A 2 -16.68 7.56 17.43
C GLN A 2 -15.35 7.64 16.67
N LEU A 3 -14.96 8.84 16.28
CA LEU A 3 -13.66 9.13 15.66
C LEU A 3 -12.57 9.10 16.75
N PRO A 4 -11.31 8.84 16.38
CA PRO A 4 -10.21 8.89 17.34
C PRO A 4 -10.06 10.30 17.94
N SER A 5 -9.59 10.36 19.19
CA SER A 5 -9.26 11.63 19.85
C SER A 5 -8.03 12.28 19.19
N ILE A 6 -7.77 13.55 19.50
CA ILE A 6 -6.58 14.25 18.98
C ILE A 6 -5.29 13.54 19.43
N ASP A 7 -5.23 13.10 20.69
CA ASP A 7 -4.05 12.42 21.24
C ASP A 7 -3.82 11.07 20.56
N GLU A 8 -4.88 10.32 20.27
CA GLU A 8 -4.79 9.07 19.50
C GLU A 8 -4.30 9.33 18.06
N PHE A 9 -4.70 10.44 17.44
CA PHE A 9 -4.26 10.78 16.09
C PHE A 9 -2.76 11.12 16.02
N LEU A 10 -2.17 11.55 17.15
CA LEU A 10 -0.73 11.84 17.27
C LEU A 10 0.14 10.59 17.45
N GLU A 11 -0.47 9.41 17.59
CA GLU A 11 0.26 8.15 17.60
C GLU A 11 1.01 7.95 16.27
N LEU A 12 2.25 7.45 16.34
CA LEU A 12 3.09 7.21 15.17
C LEU A 12 2.40 6.33 14.13
N ARG A 13 1.65 5.31 14.57
CA ARG A 13 0.91 4.38 13.71
C ARG A 13 -0.15 5.06 12.83
N ARG A 14 -0.65 6.26 13.19
CA ARG A 14 -1.60 7.05 12.39
C ARG A 14 -0.92 8.20 11.66
N LEU A 15 -0.01 8.92 12.33
CA LEU A 15 0.74 10.02 11.72
C LEU A 15 1.56 9.57 10.51
N LEU A 16 2.21 8.40 10.60
CA LEU A 16 3.00 7.87 9.51
C LEU A 16 2.13 7.51 8.29
N CYS A 17 0.87 7.09 8.48
CA CYS A 17 -0.06 6.89 7.36
C CYS A 17 -0.39 8.20 6.63
N VAL A 18 -0.62 9.28 7.38
CA VAL A 18 -0.88 10.61 6.81
C VAL A 18 0.36 11.14 6.10
N LEU A 19 1.54 10.97 6.71
CA LEU A 19 2.81 11.35 6.10
C LEU A 19 3.03 10.62 4.77
N ALA A 20 2.80 9.30 4.72
CA ALA A 20 2.90 8.53 3.49
C ALA A 20 1.90 9.03 2.43
N ALA A 21 0.67 9.36 2.82
CA ALA A 21 -0.33 9.92 1.90
C ALA A 21 0.12 11.25 1.29
N VAL A 22 0.68 12.16 2.10
CA VAL A 22 1.26 13.42 1.61
C VAL A 22 2.43 13.17 0.66
N LEU A 23 3.31 12.21 0.98
CA LEU A 23 4.44 11.86 0.12
C LEU A 23 3.98 11.29 -1.23
N PHE A 24 2.96 10.43 -1.27
CA PHE A 24 2.41 9.93 -2.53
C PHE A 24 1.83 11.05 -3.39
N VAL A 25 1.00 11.92 -2.81
CA VAL A 25 0.43 13.05 -3.57
C VAL A 25 1.54 14.01 -4.02
N GLY A 26 2.50 14.30 -3.14
CA GLY A 26 3.64 15.15 -3.47
C GLY A 26 4.53 14.56 -4.56
N ALA A 27 4.69 13.23 -4.62
CA ALA A 27 5.47 12.56 -5.64
C ALA A 27 4.97 12.81 -7.07
N LEU A 28 3.67 13.05 -7.26
CA LEU A 28 3.09 13.35 -8.58
C LEU A 28 3.59 14.67 -9.18
N ALA A 29 4.09 15.60 -8.36
CA ALA A 29 4.65 16.87 -8.81
C ALA A 29 6.08 16.74 -9.38
N PHE A 30 6.70 15.56 -9.28
CA PHE A 30 8.10 15.34 -9.64
C PHE A 30 8.23 14.19 -10.65
N PRO A 31 9.31 14.19 -11.45
CA PRO A 31 9.53 13.12 -12.41
C PRO A 31 9.79 11.78 -11.70
N MET A 32 9.20 10.72 -12.24
CA MET A 32 9.40 9.35 -11.79
C MET A 32 10.66 8.74 -12.41
N TRP A 33 10.98 9.14 -13.63
CA TRP A 33 12.06 8.55 -14.41
C TRP A 33 12.78 9.61 -15.23
N THR A 34 14.10 9.56 -15.26
CA THR A 34 14.96 10.47 -16.02
C THR A 34 15.85 9.65 -16.93
N ILE A 35 15.90 10.03 -18.21
CA ILE A 35 16.75 9.40 -19.21
C ILE A 35 17.65 10.47 -19.82
N GLU A 36 18.96 10.23 -19.74
CA GLU A 36 19.97 11.04 -20.41
C GLU A 36 20.49 10.30 -21.64
N VAL A 37 20.66 11.00 -22.75
CA VAL A 37 21.06 10.41 -24.03
C VAL A 37 22.20 11.17 -24.66
N HIS A 38 23.21 10.41 -25.07
CA HIS A 38 24.35 10.84 -25.85
C HIS A 38 24.25 10.24 -27.25
N ALA A 39 24.23 11.09 -28.26
CA ALA A 39 24.09 10.67 -29.65
C ALA A 39 25.04 11.46 -30.55
N VAL A 40 25.54 10.82 -31.61
CA VAL A 40 26.45 11.46 -32.59
C VAL A 40 25.78 12.66 -33.28
N GLN A 41 24.45 12.62 -33.42
CA GLN A 41 23.63 13.69 -34.00
C GLN A 41 23.60 14.95 -33.10
N TYR A 42 23.88 14.81 -31.81
CA TYR A 42 23.92 15.86 -30.81
C TYR A 42 25.29 15.86 -30.10
N PRO A 43 26.41 16.11 -30.83
CA PRO A 43 27.76 15.84 -30.32
C PRO A 43 28.16 16.71 -29.12
N ASN A 44 27.57 17.90 -28.99
CA ASN A 44 27.88 18.87 -27.95
C ASN A 44 26.72 19.03 -26.94
N THR A 45 25.73 18.14 -26.97
CA THR A 45 24.51 18.28 -26.17
C THR A 45 24.08 16.93 -25.63
N VAL A 46 23.87 16.85 -24.32
CA VAL A 46 23.25 15.69 -23.68
C VAL A 46 21.77 15.97 -23.62
N LEU A 47 20.97 15.15 -24.30
CA LEU A 47 19.52 15.27 -24.24
C LEU A 47 19.05 14.65 -22.92
N ARG A 48 18.14 15.33 -22.21
CA ARG A 48 17.53 14.81 -20.99
C ARG A 48 16.02 14.84 -21.11
N VAL A 49 15.39 13.70 -20.85
CA VAL A 49 13.92 13.59 -20.75
C VAL A 49 13.52 13.10 -19.37
N GLU A 50 12.40 13.65 -18.89
CA GLU A 50 11.87 13.38 -17.56
C GLU A 50 10.41 12.94 -17.67
N LEU A 51 10.10 11.73 -17.25
CA LEU A 51 8.77 11.14 -17.34
C LEU A 51 8.07 11.19 -15.98
N PHE A 52 6.80 11.59 -15.99
CA PHE A 52 5.96 11.68 -14.81
C PHE A 52 5.09 10.42 -14.65
N ALA A 53 4.44 10.28 -13.48
CA ALA A 53 3.49 9.19 -13.23
C ALA A 53 2.19 9.29 -14.08
N TYR A 54 2.08 10.29 -14.93
CA TYR A 54 0.99 10.51 -15.89
C TYR A 54 1.62 10.87 -17.24
N PRO A 55 0.85 10.89 -18.35
CA PRO A 55 1.35 11.08 -19.70
C PRO A 55 1.89 12.49 -19.96
N HIS A 56 3.00 12.79 -19.34
CA HIS A 56 3.71 14.04 -19.40
C HIS A 56 5.20 13.78 -19.39
N VAL A 57 5.90 14.40 -20.33
CA VAL A 57 7.33 14.30 -20.52
C VAL A 57 7.94 15.69 -20.57
N ALA A 58 8.88 15.98 -19.68
CA ALA A 58 9.60 17.25 -19.65
C ALA A 58 11.04 17.09 -20.20
N GLY A 59 11.73 18.23 -20.35
CA GLY A 59 13.08 18.30 -20.91
C GLY A 59 13.09 18.32 -22.44
N ASP A 60 14.09 17.71 -23.05
CA ASP A 60 14.36 17.72 -24.50
C ASP A 60 13.53 16.66 -25.25
N TYR A 61 12.24 16.51 -24.88
CA TYR A 61 11.39 15.43 -25.39
C TYR A 61 11.08 15.53 -26.89
N VAL A 62 11.11 16.75 -27.45
CA VAL A 62 10.92 16.97 -28.88
C VAL A 62 12.14 16.49 -29.67
N GLU A 63 13.34 16.86 -29.23
CA GLU A 63 14.61 16.42 -29.78
C GLU A 63 14.76 14.90 -29.65
N MET A 64 14.37 14.35 -28.50
CA MET A 64 14.35 12.91 -28.26
C MET A 64 13.41 12.19 -29.22
N ALA A 65 12.19 12.70 -29.45
CA ALA A 65 11.25 12.12 -30.42
C ALA A 65 11.83 12.13 -31.85
N ARG A 66 12.48 13.23 -32.25
CA ARG A 66 13.16 13.33 -33.55
C ARG A 66 14.29 12.32 -33.69
N LEU A 67 15.08 12.14 -32.64
CA LEU A 67 16.18 11.16 -32.62
C LEU A 67 15.63 9.72 -32.69
N ASN A 68 14.62 9.41 -31.88
CA ASN A 68 14.04 8.07 -31.79
C ASN A 68 13.32 7.64 -33.08
N LYS A 69 12.78 8.59 -33.85
CA LYS A 69 12.18 8.32 -35.16
C LYS A 69 13.15 7.67 -36.15
N TYR A 70 14.47 7.91 -36.03
CA TYR A 70 15.46 7.28 -36.90
C TYR A 70 15.51 5.76 -36.73
N ILE A 71 15.21 5.25 -35.53
CA ILE A 71 15.18 3.82 -35.22
C ILE A 71 13.75 3.27 -35.09
N GLY A 72 12.74 4.06 -35.48
CA GLY A 72 11.34 3.65 -35.42
C GLY A 72 10.78 3.52 -34.00
N PHE A 73 11.41 4.18 -33.02
CA PHE A 73 10.95 4.18 -31.63
C PHE A 73 10.07 5.41 -31.37
N TYR A 74 8.88 5.20 -30.80
CA TYR A 74 7.92 6.27 -30.52
C TYR A 74 7.52 6.30 -29.05
N TYR A 75 7.15 7.48 -28.56
CA TYR A 75 6.51 7.57 -27.26
C TYR A 75 5.18 6.81 -27.26
N PRO A 76 4.84 6.10 -26.17
CA PRO A 76 3.59 5.36 -26.10
C PRO A 76 2.36 6.29 -26.17
N ASP A 77 1.29 5.81 -26.80
CA ASP A 77 0.00 6.48 -26.84
C ASP A 77 -0.76 6.22 -25.53
N PRO A 78 -1.02 7.24 -24.68
CA PRO A 78 -1.75 7.07 -23.44
C PRO A 78 -3.25 6.87 -23.60
N VAL A 79 -3.83 7.07 -24.79
CA VAL A 79 -5.24 6.86 -25.20
C VAL A 79 -6.31 7.67 -24.44
N LEU A 80 -6.23 7.75 -23.11
CA LEU A 80 -7.27 8.27 -22.23
C LEU A 80 -7.09 9.76 -21.90
N VAL A 81 -5.84 10.24 -21.93
CA VAL A 81 -5.48 11.63 -21.61
C VAL A 81 -4.51 12.11 -22.67
N GLU A 82 -4.77 13.28 -23.23
CA GLU A 82 -3.89 13.90 -24.23
C GLU A 82 -2.52 14.21 -23.61
N PRO A 83 -1.42 13.67 -24.18
CA PRO A 83 -0.08 13.98 -23.71
C PRO A 83 0.41 15.35 -24.20
N ASN A 84 1.56 15.80 -23.70
CA ASN A 84 2.19 17.03 -24.15
C ASN A 84 3.11 16.86 -25.37
N PHE A 85 3.07 15.71 -26.03
CA PHE A 85 3.86 15.37 -27.21
C PHE A 85 2.95 14.83 -28.30
N GLU A 86 3.41 14.89 -29.55
CA GLU A 86 2.67 14.34 -30.69
C GLU A 86 2.69 12.80 -30.66
N VAL A 87 1.51 12.19 -30.66
CA VAL A 87 1.36 10.73 -30.70
C VAL A 87 1.48 10.25 -32.15
N HIS A 88 2.37 9.29 -32.38
CA HIS A 88 2.54 8.67 -33.69
C HIS A 88 1.51 7.53 -33.91
N GLU A 89 1.05 7.32 -35.14
CA GLU A 89 0.07 6.26 -35.48
C GLU A 89 0.57 4.84 -35.14
N ASN A 90 1.89 4.62 -35.23
CA ASN A 90 2.55 3.36 -34.90
C ASN A 90 2.93 3.23 -33.41
N ALA A 91 2.52 4.17 -32.55
CA ALA A 91 2.84 4.11 -31.13
C ALA A 91 2.11 2.95 -30.43
N VAL A 92 2.80 2.27 -29.51
CA VAL A 92 2.18 1.27 -28.64
C VAL A 92 1.19 1.96 -27.71
N ARG A 93 -0.02 1.42 -27.63
CA ARG A 93 -1.10 1.95 -26.79
C ARG A 93 -0.97 1.49 -25.34
N VAL A 94 -0.93 2.46 -24.41
CA VAL A 94 -0.65 2.29 -22.98
C VAL A 94 -1.67 3.11 -22.17
N PRO A 95 -2.96 2.71 -22.15
CA PRO A 95 -4.01 3.46 -21.46
C PRO A 95 -3.77 3.61 -19.95
N GLU A 96 -3.14 2.61 -19.33
CA GLU A 96 -2.86 2.58 -17.90
C GLU A 96 -1.87 3.65 -17.42
N TRP A 97 -1.03 4.22 -18.30
CA TRP A 97 -0.17 5.36 -17.92
C TRP A 97 -0.99 6.57 -17.50
N SER A 98 -2.16 6.77 -18.12
CA SER A 98 -3.12 7.81 -17.74
C SER A 98 -3.70 7.61 -16.33
N LEU A 99 -3.62 6.39 -15.79
CA LEU A 99 -4.20 6.03 -14.50
C LEU A 99 -3.21 6.14 -13.34
N GLY A 100 -1.95 6.50 -13.59
CA GLY A 100 -0.97 6.63 -12.51
C GLY A 100 -1.39 7.57 -11.38
N PRO A 101 -1.95 8.78 -11.62
CA PRO A 101 -2.46 9.64 -10.55
C PRO A 101 -3.54 8.96 -9.70
N VAL A 102 -4.39 8.13 -10.30
CA VAL A 102 -5.44 7.38 -9.60
C VAL A 102 -4.81 6.37 -8.62
N ALA A 103 -3.76 5.66 -9.02
CA ALA A 103 -3.06 4.73 -8.15
C ALA A 103 -2.45 5.44 -6.93
N PHE A 104 -1.77 6.57 -7.15
CA PHE A 104 -1.12 7.35 -6.09
C PHE A 104 -2.12 7.99 -5.13
N VAL A 105 -3.15 8.66 -5.66
CA VAL A 105 -4.21 9.25 -4.85
C VAL A 105 -5.02 8.18 -4.14
N GLY A 106 -5.29 7.04 -4.79
CA GLY A 106 -5.97 5.89 -4.19
C GLY A 106 -5.20 5.34 -2.98
N CYS A 107 -3.88 5.16 -3.10
CA CYS A 107 -3.04 4.73 -1.98
C CYS A 107 -3.00 5.78 -0.86
N ALA A 108 -2.94 7.07 -1.21
CA ALA A 108 -2.97 8.16 -0.24
C ALA A 108 -4.29 8.22 0.54
N LEU A 109 -5.43 8.16 -0.17
CA LEU A 109 -6.77 8.13 0.44
C LEU A 109 -6.97 6.89 1.31
N ALA A 110 -6.51 5.73 0.86
CA ALA A 110 -6.55 4.51 1.66
C ALA A 110 -5.72 4.66 2.96
N GLY A 111 -4.55 5.30 2.89
CA GLY A 111 -3.72 5.60 4.06
C GLY A 111 -4.42 6.52 5.06
N VAL A 112 -5.04 7.60 4.59
CA VAL A 112 -5.85 8.50 5.43
C VAL A 112 -7.05 7.77 6.03
N PHE A 113 -7.74 6.93 5.24
CA PHE A 113 -8.86 6.13 5.72
C PHE A 113 -8.45 5.15 6.83
N VAL A 114 -7.28 4.50 6.70
CA VAL A 114 -6.73 3.64 7.74
C VAL A 114 -6.37 4.44 9.00
N ALA A 115 -5.81 5.65 8.83
CA ALA A 115 -5.45 6.52 9.95
C ALA A 115 -6.64 6.93 10.82
N VAL A 116 -7.86 6.99 10.27
CA VAL A 116 -9.09 7.33 11.02
C VAL A 116 -9.83 6.10 11.58
N ALA A 117 -9.27 4.90 11.45
CA ALA A 117 -9.92 3.67 11.92
C ALA A 117 -10.30 3.76 13.42
N PRO A 118 -11.56 3.45 13.79
CA PRO A 118 -12.11 3.77 15.11
C PRO A 118 -11.73 2.76 16.20
N THR A 119 -11.25 1.58 15.81
CA THR A 119 -10.85 0.55 16.78
C THR A 119 -9.48 0.03 16.44
N GLU A 120 -8.73 -0.38 17.47
CA GLU A 120 -7.39 -0.91 17.29
C GLU A 120 -7.36 -2.14 16.37
N ARG A 121 -8.34 -3.04 16.50
CA ARG A 121 -8.47 -4.21 15.61
C ARG A 121 -8.60 -3.78 14.13
N LYS A 122 -9.40 -2.76 13.85
CA LYS A 122 -9.59 -2.24 12.48
C LYS A 122 -8.35 -1.50 12.00
N LEU A 123 -7.66 -0.77 12.87
CA LEU A 123 -6.42 -0.08 12.55
C LEU A 123 -5.32 -1.08 12.17
N ARG A 124 -5.09 -2.12 12.99
CA ARG A 124 -4.07 -3.15 12.72
C ARG A 124 -4.35 -3.89 11.41
N ALA A 125 -5.60 -4.29 11.18
CA ALA A 125 -6.00 -4.92 9.93
C ALA A 125 -5.88 -3.97 8.73
N GLY A 126 -6.27 -2.71 8.91
CA GLY A 126 -6.15 -1.65 7.90
C GLY A 126 -4.70 -1.36 7.53
N LEU A 127 -3.79 -1.30 8.50
CA LEU A 127 -2.35 -1.10 8.27
C LEU A 127 -1.74 -2.26 7.46
N LEU A 128 -2.10 -3.50 7.78
CA LEU A 128 -1.67 -4.65 7.00
C LEU A 128 -2.19 -4.58 5.56
N ALA A 129 -3.50 -4.33 5.41
CA ALA A 129 -4.13 -4.19 4.10
C ALA A 129 -3.52 -3.03 3.29
N GLN A 130 -3.19 -1.91 3.95
CA GLN A 130 -2.56 -0.76 3.34
C GLN A 130 -1.17 -1.10 2.80
N VAL A 131 -0.31 -1.75 3.60
CA VAL A 131 1.03 -2.12 3.17
C VAL A 131 0.96 -3.12 2.01
N VAL A 132 0.18 -4.20 2.16
CA VAL A 132 0.04 -5.24 1.12
C VAL A 132 -0.57 -4.66 -0.15
N GLY A 133 -1.63 -3.86 -0.03
CA GLY A 133 -2.30 -3.23 -1.16
C GLY A 133 -1.38 -2.25 -1.90
N THR A 134 -0.65 -1.40 -1.16
CA THR A 134 0.28 -0.44 -1.77
C THR A 134 1.43 -1.16 -2.48
N VAL A 135 2.04 -2.16 -1.83
CA VAL A 135 3.11 -2.97 -2.48
C VAL A 135 2.57 -3.70 -3.70
N GLY A 136 1.36 -4.24 -3.63
CA GLY A 136 0.70 -4.89 -4.77
C GLY A 136 0.46 -3.94 -5.94
N VAL A 137 -0.08 -2.74 -5.68
CA VAL A 137 -0.34 -1.71 -6.71
C VAL A 137 0.97 -1.26 -7.35
N PHE A 138 1.95 -0.81 -6.57
CA PHE A 138 3.22 -0.32 -7.11
C PHE A 138 4.06 -1.43 -7.75
N GLY A 139 4.02 -2.65 -7.20
CA GLY A 139 4.66 -3.82 -7.80
C GLY A 139 4.06 -4.17 -9.16
N ALA A 140 2.72 -4.14 -9.28
CA ALA A 140 2.03 -4.33 -10.55
C ALA A 140 2.39 -3.23 -11.55
N MET A 141 2.45 -1.96 -11.11
CA MET A 141 2.87 -0.84 -11.97
C MET A 141 4.29 -1.03 -12.51
N VAL A 142 5.26 -1.42 -11.67
CA VAL A 142 6.64 -1.66 -12.13
C VAL A 142 6.69 -2.82 -13.13
N ALA A 143 5.96 -3.90 -12.87
CA ALA A 143 5.88 -5.04 -13.79
C ALA A 143 5.26 -4.64 -15.13
N ASP A 144 4.18 -3.86 -15.11
CA ASP A 144 3.52 -3.34 -16.31
C ASP A 144 4.45 -2.40 -17.09
N ILE A 145 5.11 -1.45 -16.43
CA ILE A 145 6.09 -0.56 -17.08
C ILE A 145 7.17 -1.37 -17.79
N GLN A 146 7.74 -2.40 -17.15
CA GLN A 146 8.73 -3.26 -17.79
C GLN A 146 8.17 -4.00 -19.00
N TYR A 147 6.93 -4.48 -18.92
CA TYR A 147 6.24 -5.12 -20.03
C TYR A 147 6.00 -4.15 -21.20
N ARG A 148 5.61 -2.91 -20.92
CA ARG A 148 5.40 -1.87 -21.93
C ARG A 148 6.71 -1.42 -22.56
N LEU A 149 7.78 -1.30 -21.80
CA LEU A 149 9.12 -1.02 -22.34
C LEU A 149 9.58 -2.13 -23.29
N TYR A 150 9.29 -3.39 -22.97
CA TYR A 150 9.53 -4.51 -23.89
C TYR A 150 8.72 -4.35 -25.18
N GLN A 151 7.41 -4.11 -25.07
CA GLN A 151 6.55 -3.94 -26.25
C GLN A 151 7.01 -2.80 -27.15
N VAL A 152 7.29 -1.63 -26.59
CA VAL A 152 7.72 -0.44 -27.35
C VAL A 152 9.04 -0.71 -28.05
N GLY A 153 10.04 -1.27 -27.35
CA GLY A 153 11.34 -1.53 -27.95
C GLY A 153 11.40 -2.73 -28.91
N HIS A 154 10.33 -3.54 -28.99
CA HIS A 154 10.19 -4.64 -29.96
C HIS A 154 9.13 -4.38 -31.04
N SER A 155 8.53 -3.19 -31.04
CA SER A 155 7.57 -2.74 -32.06
C SER A 155 8.14 -1.58 -32.87
N LEU A 156 9.43 -1.65 -33.20
CA LEU A 156 10.11 -0.62 -33.99
C LEU A 156 9.54 -0.56 -35.41
N ASP A 157 9.40 0.64 -35.96
CA ASP A 157 8.91 0.83 -37.33
C ASP A 157 9.87 0.19 -38.34
N PRO A 158 9.44 -0.83 -39.11
CA PRO A 158 10.27 -1.48 -40.10
C PRO A 158 10.56 -0.60 -41.32
N ASN A 159 10.01 0.62 -41.41
CA ASN A 159 10.30 1.59 -42.46
C ASN A 159 11.13 2.79 -41.95
N ALA A 160 11.66 2.71 -40.72
CA ALA A 160 12.48 3.77 -40.16
C ALA A 160 13.77 4.00 -40.97
N PRO A 161 14.31 5.24 -40.99
CA PRO A 161 15.52 5.54 -41.76
C PRO A 161 16.73 4.63 -41.45
N VAL A 162 16.89 4.21 -40.19
CA VAL A 162 17.89 3.23 -39.77
C VAL A 162 17.23 1.88 -39.65
N MET A 163 17.46 1.05 -40.66
CA MET A 163 16.91 -0.29 -40.78
C MET A 163 17.77 -1.32 -40.05
N GLY A 164 17.16 -2.45 -39.67
CA GLY A 164 17.87 -3.60 -39.08
C GLY A 164 18.33 -3.39 -37.65
N VAL A 165 17.70 -2.47 -36.91
CA VAL A 165 17.90 -2.33 -35.47
C VAL A 165 17.19 -3.48 -34.77
N ASP A 166 17.95 -4.27 -34.01
CA ASP A 166 17.38 -5.34 -33.19
C ASP A 166 16.46 -4.77 -32.10
N GLY A 167 15.40 -5.52 -31.77
CA GLY A 167 14.52 -5.18 -30.66
C GLY A 167 15.30 -5.11 -29.35
N PHE A 168 14.94 -4.13 -28.51
CA PHE A 168 15.60 -3.90 -27.23
C PHE A 168 14.57 -3.60 -26.13
N THR A 169 15.01 -3.63 -24.87
CA THR A 169 14.17 -3.23 -23.74
C THR A 169 14.94 -2.21 -22.91
N PRO A 170 14.50 -0.93 -22.88
CA PRO A 170 15.09 0.06 -22.00
C PRO A 170 15.03 -0.43 -20.54
N PRO A 171 16.15 -0.40 -19.79
CA PRO A 171 16.14 -0.71 -18.38
C PRO A 171 15.59 0.49 -17.58
N LEU A 172 14.78 0.25 -16.55
CA LEU A 172 14.37 1.31 -15.61
C LEU A 172 15.55 2.01 -14.92
N PHE A 173 16.65 1.28 -14.71
CA PHE A 173 17.86 1.81 -14.10
C PHE A 173 19.10 1.21 -14.76
N GLY A 174 20.07 2.06 -15.11
CA GLY A 174 21.34 1.63 -15.67
C GLY A 174 21.64 2.29 -17.02
N GLN A 175 22.50 1.67 -17.80
CA GLN A 175 22.94 2.16 -19.11
C GLN A 175 22.56 1.15 -20.19
N TYR A 176 22.21 1.64 -21.38
CA TYR A 176 22.05 0.82 -22.57
C TYR A 176 22.42 1.62 -23.83
N SER A 177 22.74 0.92 -24.91
CA SER A 177 23.06 1.53 -26.19
C SER A 177 22.33 0.82 -27.33
N VAL A 178 21.83 1.59 -28.28
CA VAL A 178 21.14 1.10 -29.48
C VAL A 178 21.66 1.90 -30.66
N ALA A 179 22.16 1.21 -31.69
CA ALA A 179 22.93 1.83 -32.76
C ALA A 179 24.05 2.73 -32.19
N ASN A 180 24.10 4.01 -32.60
CA ASN A 180 25.08 5.00 -32.13
C ASN A 180 24.54 5.93 -31.03
N ILE A 181 23.52 5.47 -30.28
CA ILE A 181 22.87 6.21 -29.21
C ILE A 181 23.15 5.49 -27.90
N THR A 182 23.69 6.20 -26.90
CA THR A 182 23.91 5.68 -25.55
C THR A 182 23.04 6.42 -24.55
N SER A 183 22.32 5.66 -23.73
CA SER A 183 21.30 6.17 -22.83
C SER A 183 21.56 5.73 -21.39
N TYR A 184 21.29 6.62 -20.44
CA TYR A 184 21.40 6.40 -19.00
C TYR A 184 20.04 6.63 -18.35
N SER A 185 19.48 5.57 -17.76
CA SER A 185 18.18 5.57 -17.10
C SER A 185 18.35 5.63 -15.58
N ARG A 186 17.65 6.57 -14.94
CA ARG A 186 17.72 6.82 -13.50
C ARG A 186 16.34 7.12 -12.93
N PHE A 187 16.11 6.74 -11.68
CA PHE A 187 14.90 7.14 -10.98
C PHE A 187 14.91 8.64 -10.73
N GLY A 188 13.78 9.29 -10.98
CA GLY A 188 13.54 10.69 -10.65
C GLY A 188 13.10 10.87 -9.20
N LEU A 189 12.99 12.13 -8.76
CA LEU A 189 12.61 12.46 -7.37
C LEU A 189 11.24 11.90 -6.97
N GLY A 190 10.26 11.86 -7.88
CA GLY A 190 8.95 11.28 -7.62
C GLY A 190 9.02 9.80 -7.26
N ALA A 191 9.90 9.04 -7.92
CA ALA A 191 10.11 7.63 -7.59
C ALA A 191 10.75 7.45 -6.20
N TYR A 192 11.73 8.30 -5.84
CA TYR A 192 12.31 8.28 -4.49
C TYR A 192 11.30 8.63 -3.40
N LEU A 193 10.46 9.65 -3.61
CA LEU A 193 9.38 10.00 -2.70
C LEU A 193 8.38 8.85 -2.52
N SER A 194 8.06 8.14 -3.60
CA SER A 194 7.19 6.96 -3.57
C SER A 194 7.80 5.82 -2.76
N MET A 195 9.08 5.51 -2.96
CA MET A 195 9.79 4.50 -2.18
C MET A 195 9.83 4.86 -0.68
N VAL A 196 10.07 6.13 -0.35
CA VAL A 196 10.04 6.61 1.03
C VAL A 196 8.63 6.49 1.61
N ALA A 197 7.58 6.83 0.86
CA ALA A 197 6.20 6.68 1.31
C ALA A 197 5.86 5.22 1.67
N ILE A 198 6.28 4.26 0.83
CA ILE A 198 6.13 2.82 1.11
C ILE A 198 6.90 2.43 2.37
N ALA A 199 8.16 2.86 2.52
CA ALA A 199 8.96 2.59 3.72
C ALA A 199 8.32 3.17 4.99
N VAL A 200 7.73 4.36 4.91
CA VAL A 200 6.98 4.99 6.00
C VAL A 200 5.73 4.17 6.36
N LEU A 201 5.00 3.60 5.39
CA LEU A 201 3.88 2.70 5.68
C LEU A 201 4.33 1.40 6.36
N VAL A 202 5.45 0.82 5.93
CA VAL A 202 6.06 -0.33 6.60
C VAL A 202 6.43 0.01 8.04
N LEU A 203 6.95 1.21 8.28
CA LEU A 203 7.23 1.72 9.62
C LEU A 203 5.94 1.90 10.44
N ALA A 204 4.88 2.46 9.87
CA ALA A 204 3.57 2.56 10.52
C ALA A 204 3.05 1.18 10.95
N TYR A 205 3.14 0.18 10.07
CA TYR A 205 2.78 -1.20 10.37
C TYR A 205 3.69 -1.84 11.43
N ARG A 206 4.97 -1.46 11.49
CA ARG A 206 5.90 -1.92 12.54
C ARG A 206 5.49 -1.42 13.92
N TYR A 207 4.97 -0.20 14.01
CA TYR A 207 4.46 0.43 15.24
C TYR A 207 2.97 0.19 15.48
N ARG A 208 2.31 -0.71 14.75
CA ARG A 208 0.86 -0.94 14.84
C ARG A 208 0.35 -1.25 16.26
N ASP A 209 1.17 -1.92 17.06
CA ASP A 209 0.86 -2.35 18.43
C ASP A 209 1.26 -1.28 19.48
N SER A 210 1.88 -0.18 19.05
CA SER A 210 2.37 0.89 19.93
C SER A 210 1.50 2.14 19.86
N THR A 211 1.27 2.77 21.01
CA THR A 211 0.63 4.09 21.16
C THR A 211 1.66 5.22 21.21
N ALA A 212 2.94 4.94 20.92
CA ALA A 212 4.00 5.92 21.00
C ALA A 212 3.75 7.12 20.08
N THR A 213 4.09 8.29 20.58
CA THR A 213 4.01 9.57 19.87
C THR A 213 5.42 10.05 19.51
N PRO A 214 5.56 11.03 18.60
CA PRO A 214 6.87 11.64 18.31
C PRO A 214 7.57 12.21 19.56
N ARG A 215 6.81 12.67 20.57
CA ARG A 215 7.37 13.21 21.82
C ARG A 215 8.09 12.14 22.62
N ASP A 216 7.52 10.93 22.68
CA ASP A 216 8.10 9.80 23.40
C ASP A 216 9.45 9.39 22.79
N LEU A 217 9.56 9.45 21.46
CA LEU A 217 10.83 9.20 20.76
C LEU A 217 11.88 10.26 21.06
N VAL A 218 11.50 11.53 21.10
CA VAL A 218 12.43 12.64 21.41
C VAL A 218 12.93 12.54 22.85
N VAL A 219 12.04 12.23 23.80
CA VAL A 219 12.40 12.01 25.21
C VAL A 219 13.34 10.81 25.35
N ALA A 220 13.06 9.69 24.66
CA ALA A 220 13.92 8.52 24.65
C ALA A 220 15.31 8.83 24.06
N ALA A 221 15.37 9.58 22.95
CA ALA A 221 16.62 9.98 22.31
C ALA A 221 17.44 10.96 23.17
N GLY A 222 16.79 11.89 23.88
CA GLY A 222 17.45 12.81 24.81
C GLY A 222 17.95 12.15 26.10
N THR A 223 17.30 11.05 26.51
CA THR A 223 17.71 10.24 27.68
C THR A 223 18.80 9.22 27.31
N ALA A 224 18.86 8.79 26.04
CA ALA A 224 19.94 7.99 25.51
C ALA A 224 21.23 8.82 25.41
N ARG A 225 22.08 8.76 26.45
CA ARG A 225 23.47 9.24 26.40
C ARG A 225 24.17 8.68 25.16
N PRO A 226 25.06 9.43 24.48
CA PRO A 226 25.82 8.91 23.36
C PRO A 226 26.91 7.97 23.91
N VAL A 227 26.55 6.73 24.19
CA VAL A 227 27.55 5.67 24.29
C VAL A 227 27.76 5.19 22.87
N LEU A 228 28.86 5.66 22.26
CA LEU A 228 29.38 5.12 21.01
C LEU A 228 29.54 3.60 21.20
N GLY A 229 28.65 2.82 20.58
CA GLY A 229 28.75 1.36 20.59
C GLY A 229 27.40 0.67 20.65
N THR A 230 27.01 0.11 19.51
CA THR A 230 25.93 -0.85 19.30
C THR A 230 24.59 -0.24 18.86
N LEU A 231 24.41 -0.14 17.53
CA LEU A 231 23.09 -0.23 16.91
C LEU A 231 22.45 -1.55 17.36
N LYS A 232 21.52 -1.50 18.30
CA LYS A 232 20.52 -2.53 18.51
C LYS A 232 19.15 -1.86 18.45
N LEU A 233 18.35 -2.35 17.51
CA LEU A 233 16.93 -2.10 17.34
C LEU A 233 16.22 -1.95 18.70
N LEU A 234 15.57 -0.81 18.92
CA LEU A 234 14.73 -0.59 20.10
C LEU A 234 13.59 -1.63 20.09
N PRO A 235 13.35 -2.37 21.19
CA PRO A 235 12.18 -3.20 21.31
C PRO A 235 10.94 -2.31 21.47
N VAL A 236 9.84 -2.73 20.85
CA VAL A 236 8.50 -2.18 21.10
C VAL A 236 8.21 -2.38 22.59
N VAL A 237 8.01 -1.30 23.32
CA VAL A 237 7.61 -1.35 24.73
C VAL A 237 6.09 -1.56 24.76
N ASP A 238 5.66 -2.77 25.07
CA ASP A 238 4.27 -3.08 25.44
C ASP A 238 4.06 -2.69 26.90
N TYR A 239 3.14 -1.75 27.18
CA TYR A 239 2.63 -1.53 28.52
C TYR A 239 1.43 -2.45 28.77
N PRO A 240 1.40 -3.22 29.87
CA PRO A 240 0.21 -3.98 30.25
C PRO A 240 -0.90 -3.04 30.76
N PRO A 241 -2.18 -3.41 30.60
CA PRO A 241 -3.30 -2.59 31.08
C PRO A 241 -3.34 -2.54 32.61
N GLU A 242 -3.66 -1.37 33.15
CA GLU A 242 -3.80 -1.11 34.60
C GLU A 242 -4.83 -2.05 35.25
N ALA A 243 -4.46 -2.61 36.39
CA ALA A 243 -5.37 -3.37 37.26
C ALA A 243 -6.27 -2.41 38.07
N PRO A 244 -7.51 -2.81 38.42
CA PRO A 244 -8.44 -1.94 39.13
C PRO A 244 -7.97 -1.67 40.56
N GLY A 245 -8.15 -0.42 41.00
CA GLY A 245 -7.63 0.14 42.23
C GLY A 245 -8.04 -0.56 43.53
N SER A 246 -7.11 -0.57 44.48
CA SER A 246 -7.35 -0.88 45.89
C SER A 246 -7.44 0.42 46.67
N ASP A 247 -8.62 0.70 47.22
CA ASP A 247 -8.88 1.77 48.19
C ASP A 247 -7.99 1.63 49.42
N SER A 248 -7.20 2.65 49.73
CA SER A 248 -6.50 2.80 51.00
C SER A 248 -7.26 3.78 51.90
N SER A 249 -8.15 3.27 52.75
CA SER A 249 -8.62 4.00 53.93
C SER A 249 -7.74 3.60 55.11
N ALA A 250 -6.80 4.47 55.46
CA ALA A 250 -6.03 4.36 56.69
C ALA A 250 -6.85 5.00 57.82
N ASP A 251 -7.24 4.22 58.82
CA ASP A 251 -7.56 4.76 60.13
C ASP A 251 -6.94 3.89 61.22
N GLY A 252 -6.19 4.55 62.09
CA GLY A 252 -5.34 3.93 63.09
C GLY A 252 -5.97 4.05 64.48
N ARG A 253 -6.24 2.90 65.13
CA ARG A 253 -6.22 2.81 66.60
C ARG A 253 -6.23 1.37 67.10
N ALA A 254 -5.34 1.09 68.02
CA ALA A 254 -5.40 0.03 69.02
C ALA A 254 -4.91 0.64 70.36
N PRO A 255 -5.00 -0.02 71.53
CA PRO A 255 -5.58 -1.34 71.82
C PRO A 255 -6.54 -1.36 73.04
N GLY A 256 -7.35 -2.41 73.18
CA GLY A 256 -8.18 -2.64 74.36
C GLY A 256 -8.53 -4.12 74.55
N SER A 257 -7.85 -4.73 75.52
CA SER A 257 -8.16 -5.91 76.35
C SER A 257 -9.51 -6.64 76.19
N GLY A 258 -9.46 -7.98 76.24
CA GLY A 258 -10.51 -8.79 76.88
C GLY A 258 -10.89 -10.09 76.16
N ASP A 259 -10.43 -11.21 76.71
CA ASP A 259 -11.10 -12.51 76.87
C ASP A 259 -11.89 -13.17 75.70
N GLU A 260 -11.38 -14.32 75.27
CA GLU A 260 -12.14 -15.49 74.78
C GLU A 260 -12.82 -16.24 75.96
N PRO A 261 -13.60 -17.33 75.78
CA PRO A 261 -14.28 -17.87 74.59
C PRO A 261 -15.75 -18.32 74.89
N VAL A 262 -16.60 -18.56 73.87
CA VAL A 262 -17.67 -19.61 73.96
C VAL A 262 -18.00 -20.15 72.56
N ALA A 263 -17.88 -21.47 72.42
CA ALA A 263 -18.52 -22.28 71.38
C ALA A 263 -19.77 -22.94 71.97
N VAL A 264 -20.89 -23.01 71.22
CA VAL A 264 -21.91 -24.08 71.33
C VAL A 264 -22.64 -24.24 70.00
N ASP A 265 -22.47 -25.44 69.43
CA ASP A 265 -23.38 -26.34 68.71
C ASP A 265 -24.73 -25.86 68.13
N GLY A 266 -25.04 -26.37 66.93
CA GLY A 266 -26.08 -27.40 66.84
C GLY A 266 -27.15 -27.27 65.76
N PHE A 267 -27.23 -28.33 64.93
CA PHE A 267 -28.42 -28.89 64.24
C PHE A 267 -29.09 -28.05 63.12
N GLY A 268 -29.55 -28.61 62.00
CA GLY A 268 -29.70 -30.01 61.61
C GLY A 268 -30.29 -30.13 60.19
N ASP A 269 -30.26 -31.36 59.69
CA ASP A 269 -30.71 -31.84 58.39
C ASP A 269 -32.21 -31.63 58.10
N GLY A 270 -32.59 -31.64 56.82
CA GLY A 270 -33.99 -31.66 56.38
C GLY A 270 -34.19 -31.70 54.86
N GLU A 271 -33.99 -32.89 54.29
CA GLU A 271 -34.70 -33.56 53.17
C GLU A 271 -35.43 -32.78 52.04
N ASP A 272 -35.06 -33.15 50.81
CA ASP A 272 -35.79 -33.19 49.51
C ASP A 272 -37.05 -34.12 49.61
N PRO A 273 -37.91 -34.39 48.59
CA PRO A 273 -38.13 -33.80 47.26
C PRO A 273 -39.61 -33.51 46.92
N GLU A 274 -39.88 -32.77 45.83
CA GLU A 274 -41.05 -33.10 45.00
C GLU A 274 -40.86 -32.81 43.50
N ARG A 275 -40.89 -33.93 42.77
CA ARG A 275 -40.92 -34.25 41.35
C ARG A 275 -42.17 -33.70 40.63
N VAL A 276 -42.03 -33.09 39.44
CA VAL A 276 -42.98 -33.25 38.31
C VAL A 276 -42.27 -33.18 36.95
N GLU A 277 -42.11 -34.38 36.38
CA GLU A 277 -42.27 -34.83 34.98
C GLU A 277 -42.10 -33.89 33.76
N ARG A 278 -41.13 -34.28 32.91
CA ARG A 278 -41.06 -34.11 31.44
C ARG A 278 -42.13 -35.00 30.75
N PRO A 279 -42.56 -34.82 29.47
CA PRO A 279 -41.69 -35.17 28.33
C PRO A 279 -41.97 -34.59 26.92
N THR A 280 -40.93 -34.75 26.06
CA THR A 280 -40.97 -35.06 24.60
C THR A 280 -41.54 -34.00 23.65
N GLY A 281 -40.89 -33.56 22.57
CA GLY A 281 -40.02 -34.27 21.63
C GLY A 281 -40.78 -34.49 20.31
N ARG A 282 -40.30 -33.94 19.18
CA ARG A 282 -40.41 -34.48 17.80
C ARG A 282 -39.93 -33.49 16.72
N ARG A 283 -38.80 -33.82 16.09
CA ARG A 283 -38.68 -33.96 14.62
C ARG A 283 -38.96 -35.45 14.30
N PRO A 284 -39.34 -35.90 13.08
CA PRO A 284 -38.62 -35.61 11.82
C PRO A 284 -39.42 -35.69 10.49
N ARG A 285 -38.68 -35.46 9.36
CA ARG A 285 -38.83 -36.10 8.02
C ARG A 285 -40.07 -35.68 7.18
N ASP A 286 -40.09 -35.56 5.85
CA ASP A 286 -39.44 -36.19 4.67
C ASP A 286 -39.54 -35.20 3.47
N ALA A 287 -38.57 -35.06 2.55
CA ALA A 287 -38.25 -35.84 1.35
C ALA A 287 -38.90 -35.34 0.03
N ASP A 288 -38.10 -35.46 -1.04
CA ASP A 288 -38.41 -35.63 -2.47
C ASP A 288 -38.82 -34.45 -3.37
N GLY A 289 -38.08 -34.33 -4.47
CA GLY A 289 -38.45 -33.53 -5.64
C GLY A 289 -37.31 -33.24 -6.62
N ALA A 290 -36.80 -34.26 -7.33
CA ALA A 290 -36.03 -34.10 -8.57
C ALA A 290 -36.65 -35.02 -9.67
N PRO A 291 -36.19 -35.00 -10.93
CA PRO A 291 -36.67 -34.12 -12.00
C PRO A 291 -37.27 -34.89 -13.19
N GLY A 292 -38.05 -34.23 -14.07
CA GLY A 292 -38.49 -34.78 -15.35
C GLY A 292 -38.86 -33.64 -16.32
N ARG A 293 -38.12 -33.44 -17.41
CA ARG A 293 -38.13 -34.15 -18.71
C ARG A 293 -39.15 -33.57 -19.70
N ASP A 294 -38.58 -33.02 -20.78
CA ASP A 294 -38.80 -33.40 -22.19
C ASP A 294 -39.51 -32.40 -23.13
N ARG A 295 -38.95 -32.35 -24.35
CA ARG A 295 -39.45 -31.84 -25.65
C ARG A 295 -39.55 -30.32 -25.81
N GLY A 296 -39.11 -29.70 -26.90
CA GLY A 296 -38.75 -30.16 -28.24
C GLY A 296 -39.15 -29.06 -29.22
N GLY A 297 -38.30 -28.69 -30.16
CA GLY A 297 -38.63 -27.64 -31.14
C GLY A 297 -37.51 -27.36 -32.14
N ARG A 298 -37.60 -28.02 -33.30
CA ARG A 298 -36.80 -27.80 -34.52
C ARG A 298 -37.31 -26.61 -35.33
N GLY A 299 -36.40 -26.07 -36.16
CA GLY A 299 -36.68 -25.34 -37.41
C GLY A 299 -36.13 -23.92 -37.38
N GLY A 300 -35.41 -23.37 -38.36
CA GLY A 300 -34.93 -23.74 -39.70
C GLY A 300 -34.11 -22.53 -40.21
N VAL A 301 -33.03 -22.72 -40.99
CA VAL A 301 -32.89 -22.35 -42.44
C VAL A 301 -33.28 -20.88 -42.73
N GLY A 302 -32.52 -19.99 -43.39
CA GLY A 302 -31.34 -20.03 -44.27
C GLY A 302 -31.41 -18.84 -45.26
N GLY A 303 -30.29 -18.48 -45.91
CA GLY A 303 -30.18 -17.55 -47.07
C GLY A 303 -30.16 -16.06 -46.72
N ASP A 304 -29.37 -15.17 -47.34
CA ASP A 304 -28.38 -15.20 -48.42
C ASP A 304 -27.34 -14.10 -48.15
#